data_AF-A0A2M9YF47-F1
#
_entry.id   AF-A0A2M9YF47-F1
#
_cell.length_a   1.000
_cell.length_b   1.000
_cell.length_c   1.000
_cell.angle_alpha   90.00
_cell.angle_beta   90.00
_cell.angle_gamma   90.00
#
_symmetry.space_group_name_H-M   'P 1'
#
loop_
_entity.id
_entity.type
_entity.pdbx_description
1 polymer ?
#
loop_
_entity_poly.entity_id
_entity_poly.type
_entity_poly.pdbx_seq_one_letter_code
_entity_poly.pdbx_strand_id
1 'polypeptide(L)'
;MQTLAKWPSPSELSFSGGRDTHTGIPNSKEYFESVLAWAKENGAEEYLLVSLEEWVPSSELLSTLPSYPVRANMGIPDSVTFSYLIPPVLFGKKLCFWISEGTSLTDSYIHVLGKMERSEEQFSRILETEIHSIPEIVWKEEEKHSNSLLLERKLWGRRENGKRYSSSFSLAKAFFVGSLTDIREINEYELVSQGSSELEEAIQKFLYKRADSKYFSLLSALGKIESENEFVFKPKIHFSFGLQLLILSSVLAEAYEELVSRWIEERPGHKDALNKLKEWTEKEFHPKTEAGMEAIFEEKVIHLLDKYSDRTDRFLLKRLEQEYSHSQKDLSEHFQLRKKELEEKLIPDLLSQVESHSKLSFPEELKSEWENLGKTLQTRLEILLLERKNLPNPEQKGNGKTAESWNILIGQRSD
;
A
#
# COMPACT_ATOMS: atom_id res chain seq x y z
N MET A 1 -19.49 14.73 -6.28
CA MET A 1 -19.74 13.80 -5.15
C MET A 1 -19.39 12.40 -5.61
N GLN A 2 -18.19 11.90 -5.27
CA GLN A 2 -17.87 10.49 -5.47
C GLN A 2 -18.62 9.70 -4.40
N THR A 3 -19.61 8.91 -4.81
CA THR A 3 -20.15 7.84 -3.99
C THR A 3 -19.04 6.85 -3.71
N LEU A 4 -18.76 6.60 -2.42
CA LEU A 4 -17.81 5.59 -1.93
C LEU A 4 -17.99 4.28 -2.70
N ALA A 5 -16.86 3.68 -3.11
CA ALA A 5 -16.85 2.36 -3.72
C ALA A 5 -17.51 1.35 -2.77
N LYS A 6 -18.42 0.53 -3.29
CA LYS A 6 -19.04 -0.58 -2.55
C LYS A 6 -18.60 -1.91 -3.15
N TRP A 7 -18.57 -2.95 -2.33
CA TRP A 7 -18.32 -4.32 -2.77
C TRP A 7 -19.12 -5.29 -1.89
N PRO A 8 -19.53 -6.45 -2.42
CA PRO A 8 -20.28 -7.42 -1.65
C PRO A 8 -19.40 -8.09 -0.61
N SER A 9 -19.95 -8.30 0.58
CA SER A 9 -19.43 -9.29 1.52
C SER A 9 -19.75 -10.71 1.02
N PRO A 10 -18.94 -11.73 1.38
CA PRO A 10 -19.21 -13.10 0.96
C PRO A 10 -20.61 -13.61 1.33
N SER A 11 -21.16 -13.15 2.46
CA SER A 11 -22.50 -13.52 2.94
C SER A 11 -23.65 -12.88 2.16
N GLU A 12 -23.39 -11.82 1.39
CA GLU A 12 -24.41 -11.17 0.56
C GLU A 12 -24.54 -11.82 -0.82
N LEU A 13 -23.65 -12.76 -1.17
CA LEU A 13 -23.70 -13.50 -2.41
C LEU A 13 -24.37 -14.86 -2.19
N SER A 14 -25.24 -15.24 -3.13
CA SER A 14 -26.05 -16.45 -3.09
C SER A 14 -25.51 -17.50 -4.06
N PHE A 15 -25.10 -18.66 -3.54
CA PHE A 15 -24.59 -19.78 -4.32
C PHE A 15 -25.36 -21.08 -4.02
N SER A 16 -25.69 -21.85 -5.06
CA SER A 16 -26.48 -23.08 -5.07
C SER A 16 -25.57 -24.30 -4.94
N GLY A 17 -24.97 -24.49 -3.76
CA GLY A 17 -24.23 -25.73 -3.46
C GLY A 17 -23.02 -25.62 -2.54
N GLY A 18 -23.07 -24.75 -1.52
CA GLY A 18 -21.92 -24.36 -0.70
C GLY A 18 -21.27 -25.42 0.22
N ARG A 19 -21.17 -26.71 -0.16
CA ARG A 19 -20.41 -27.70 0.65
C ARG A 19 -19.50 -28.68 -0.11
N ASP A 20 -19.62 -28.89 -1.42
CA ASP A 20 -18.97 -30.04 -2.08
C ASP A 20 -17.98 -29.72 -3.21
N THR A 21 -17.58 -28.46 -3.44
CA THR A 21 -16.53 -28.15 -4.42
C THR A 21 -15.16 -28.17 -3.75
N HIS A 22 -14.38 -29.23 -4.00
CA HIS A 22 -12.99 -29.45 -3.57
C HIS A 22 -11.98 -28.33 -3.95
N THR A 23 -12.41 -27.25 -4.62
CA THR A 23 -11.56 -26.20 -5.18
C THR A 23 -11.90 -24.78 -4.70
N GLY A 24 -12.94 -24.55 -3.90
CA GLY A 24 -13.27 -23.22 -3.35
C GLY A 24 -13.66 -22.12 -4.36
N ILE A 25 -13.65 -22.41 -5.66
CA ILE A 25 -14.00 -21.45 -6.73
C ILE A 25 -15.49 -21.63 -7.09
N PRO A 26 -16.32 -20.57 -7.03
CA PRO A 26 -17.75 -20.68 -7.36
C PRO A 26 -17.96 -20.90 -8.86
N ASN A 27 -19.13 -21.43 -9.23
CA ASN A 27 -19.54 -21.49 -10.63
C ASN A 27 -19.59 -20.07 -11.21
N SER A 28 -18.89 -19.82 -12.32
CA SER A 28 -18.72 -18.48 -12.89
C SER A 28 -20.05 -17.81 -13.25
N LYS A 29 -21.02 -18.58 -13.75
CA LYS A 29 -22.36 -18.09 -14.08
C LYS A 29 -23.12 -17.66 -12.86
N GLU A 30 -23.09 -18.50 -11.83
CA GLU A 30 -23.76 -18.22 -10.57
C GLU A 30 -23.14 -17.01 -9.85
N TYR A 31 -21.81 -16.94 -9.83
CA TYR A 31 -21.09 -15.79 -9.30
C TYR A 31 -21.50 -14.50 -10.02
N PHE A 32 -21.50 -14.50 -11.35
CA PHE A 32 -21.89 -13.36 -12.16
C PHE A 32 -23.33 -12.93 -11.88
N GLU A 33 -24.27 -13.87 -11.90
CA GLU A 33 -25.70 -13.60 -11.63
C GLU A 33 -25.93 -13.09 -10.20
N SER A 34 -25.28 -13.68 -9.20
CA SER A 34 -25.38 -13.25 -7.80
C SER A 34 -24.81 -11.85 -7.59
N VAL A 35 -23.65 -11.53 -8.18
CA VAL A 35 -23.04 -10.21 -8.07
C VAL A 35 -23.89 -9.15 -8.77
N LEU A 36 -24.46 -9.47 -9.95
CA LEU A 36 -25.38 -8.57 -10.64
C LEU A 36 -26.65 -8.30 -9.82
N ALA A 37 -27.21 -9.31 -9.16
CA ALA A 37 -28.37 -9.15 -8.29
C ALA A 37 -28.06 -8.21 -7.12
N TRP A 38 -26.96 -8.46 -6.40
CA TRP A 38 -26.48 -7.59 -5.33
C TRP A 38 -26.25 -6.15 -5.81
N ALA A 39 -25.58 -5.98 -6.95
CA ALA A 39 -25.24 -4.66 -7.48
C ALA A 39 -26.49 -3.88 -7.89
N LYS A 40 -27.48 -4.55 -8.47
CA LYS A 40 -28.78 -3.96 -8.84
C LYS A 40 -29.52 -3.45 -7.61
N GLU A 41 -29.57 -4.24 -6.53
CA GLU A 41 -30.15 -3.82 -5.25
C GLU A 41 -29.42 -2.61 -4.65
N ASN A 42 -28.12 -2.48 -4.94
CA ASN A 42 -27.27 -1.37 -4.52
C ASN A 42 -27.24 -0.17 -5.49
N GLY A 43 -28.06 -0.18 -6.55
CA GLY A 43 -28.25 0.94 -7.47
C GLY A 43 -27.35 0.94 -8.71
N ALA A 44 -26.75 -0.20 -9.06
CA ALA A 44 -26.03 -0.35 -10.32
C ALA A 44 -26.99 -0.32 -11.52
N GLU A 45 -26.64 0.48 -12.53
CA GLU A 45 -27.35 0.57 -13.81
C GLU A 45 -26.58 -0.13 -14.93
N GLU A 46 -25.25 -0.14 -14.85
CA GLU A 46 -24.36 -0.72 -15.86
C GLU A 46 -23.26 -1.57 -15.20
N TYR A 47 -22.71 -2.51 -15.95
CA TYR A 47 -21.49 -3.23 -15.60
C TYR A 47 -20.42 -3.12 -16.69
N LEU A 48 -19.17 -3.25 -16.26
CA LEU A 48 -17.95 -3.21 -17.04
C LEU A 48 -17.15 -4.49 -16.76
N LEU A 49 -16.46 -4.99 -17.78
CA LEU A 49 -15.41 -6.00 -17.62
C LEU A 49 -14.07 -5.28 -17.68
N VAL A 50 -13.29 -5.38 -16.61
CA VAL A 50 -12.04 -4.62 -16.43
C VAL A 50 -10.90 -5.58 -16.23
N SER A 51 -9.84 -5.43 -17.04
CA SER A 51 -8.63 -6.24 -16.89
C SER A 51 -7.94 -5.91 -15.57
N LEU A 52 -7.53 -6.94 -14.82
CA LEU A 52 -6.70 -6.78 -13.64
C LEU A 52 -5.31 -6.24 -13.95
N GLU A 53 -4.83 -6.37 -15.19
CA GLU A 53 -3.53 -5.82 -15.60
C GLU A 53 -3.47 -4.30 -15.44
N GLU A 54 -4.62 -3.63 -15.58
CA GLU A 54 -4.75 -2.18 -15.49
C GLU A 54 -5.24 -1.71 -14.12
N TRP A 55 -5.17 -2.56 -13.08
CA TRP A 55 -5.57 -2.21 -11.72
C TRP A 55 -4.56 -1.25 -11.05
N VAL A 56 -5.00 -0.15 -10.42
CA VAL A 56 -6.37 0.40 -10.38
C VAL A 56 -6.68 1.15 -11.68
N PRO A 57 -7.85 0.90 -12.30
CA PRO A 57 -8.17 1.49 -13.59
C PRO A 57 -8.31 3.02 -13.50
N SER A 58 -7.74 3.75 -14.46
CA SER A 58 -7.92 5.19 -14.56
C SER A 58 -9.36 5.55 -14.94
N SER A 59 -9.79 6.76 -14.60
CA SER A 59 -11.10 7.26 -15.03
C SER A 59 -11.23 7.31 -16.55
N GLU A 60 -10.14 7.59 -17.27
CA GLU A 60 -10.10 7.59 -18.72
C GLU A 60 -10.34 6.18 -19.28
N LEU A 61 -9.64 5.18 -18.74
CA LEU A 61 -9.83 3.78 -19.14
C LEU A 61 -11.26 3.31 -18.88
N LEU A 62 -11.82 3.59 -17.69
CA LEU A 62 -13.20 3.22 -17.39
C LEU A 62 -14.22 3.88 -18.33
N SER A 63 -13.87 5.02 -18.93
CA SER A 63 -14.74 5.72 -19.89
C SER A 63 -14.67 5.15 -21.30
N THR A 64 -13.60 4.45 -21.67
CA THR A 64 -13.43 3.84 -23.00
C THR A 64 -13.94 2.40 -23.05
N LEU A 65 -14.02 1.72 -21.91
CA LEU A 65 -14.51 0.35 -21.83
C LEU A 65 -16.00 0.26 -22.18
N PRO A 66 -16.42 -0.82 -22.90
CA PRO A 66 -17.82 -1.04 -23.21
C PRO A 66 -18.60 -1.28 -21.90
N SER A 67 -19.68 -0.52 -21.70
CA SER A 67 -20.61 -0.72 -20.61
C SER A 67 -21.87 -1.45 -21.07
N TYR A 68 -22.39 -2.29 -20.18
CA TYR A 68 -23.53 -3.15 -20.45
C TYR A 68 -24.62 -2.90 -19.40
N PRO A 69 -25.90 -2.80 -19.78
CA PRO A 69 -26.96 -2.50 -18.83
C PRO A 69 -27.23 -3.67 -17.88
N VAL A 70 -27.35 -3.42 -16.58
CA VAL A 70 -27.72 -4.45 -15.58
C VAL A 70 -29.18 -4.85 -15.77
N ARG A 71 -29.42 -5.95 -16.49
CA ARG A 71 -30.75 -6.52 -16.77
C ARG A 71 -30.89 -7.90 -16.13
N ALA A 72 -32.13 -8.31 -15.87
CA ALA A 72 -32.42 -9.68 -15.44
C ALA A 72 -32.13 -10.66 -16.60
N ASN A 73 -31.51 -11.80 -16.28
CA ASN A 73 -31.21 -12.90 -17.21
C ASN A 73 -30.25 -12.57 -18.36
N MET A 74 -29.11 -11.95 -18.06
CA MET A 74 -27.99 -11.90 -19.02
C MET A 74 -27.13 -13.14 -18.91
N GLY A 75 -26.91 -13.82 -20.03
CA GLY A 75 -25.85 -14.83 -20.13
C GLY A 75 -24.47 -14.17 -20.02
N ILE A 76 -23.50 -14.88 -19.45
CA ILE A 76 -22.10 -14.45 -19.49
C ILE A 76 -21.69 -14.34 -20.96
N PRO A 77 -20.99 -13.28 -21.39
CA PRO A 77 -20.37 -13.26 -22.71
C PRO A 77 -19.46 -14.48 -22.88
N ASP A 78 -19.65 -15.25 -23.96
CA ASP A 78 -18.79 -16.39 -24.27
C ASP A 78 -17.33 -15.88 -24.33
N SER A 79 -16.38 -16.60 -23.72
CA SER A 79 -14.92 -16.33 -23.59
C SER A 79 -14.41 -15.53 -22.38
N VAL A 80 -15.26 -15.06 -21.45
CA VAL A 80 -14.78 -14.28 -20.29
C VAL A 80 -14.32 -15.16 -19.12
N THR A 81 -13.07 -14.97 -18.69
CA THR A 81 -12.53 -15.56 -17.45
C THR A 81 -12.53 -14.51 -16.34
N PHE A 82 -13.45 -14.64 -15.39
CA PHE A 82 -13.47 -13.77 -14.20
C PHE A 82 -12.29 -14.07 -13.27
N SER A 83 -11.72 -13.01 -12.71
CA SER A 83 -10.81 -13.13 -11.57
C SER A 83 -11.58 -13.04 -10.27
N TYR A 84 -11.27 -13.97 -9.36
CA TYR A 84 -11.83 -14.02 -8.00
C TYR A 84 -10.83 -13.49 -6.95
N LEU A 85 -9.68 -12.97 -7.38
CA LEU A 85 -8.60 -12.52 -6.50
C LEU A 85 -8.98 -11.28 -5.68
N ILE A 86 -9.86 -10.44 -6.22
CA ILE A 86 -10.39 -9.26 -5.55
C ILE A 86 -11.91 -9.18 -5.77
N PRO A 87 -12.66 -8.61 -4.81
CA PRO A 87 -14.10 -8.50 -4.95
C PRO A 87 -14.49 -7.51 -6.07
N PRO A 88 -15.67 -7.69 -6.68
CA PRO A 88 -16.19 -6.77 -7.69
C PRO A 88 -16.55 -5.44 -7.03
N VAL A 89 -16.39 -4.34 -7.77
CA VAL A 89 -16.50 -2.99 -7.18
C VAL A 89 -17.57 -2.18 -7.89
N LEU A 90 -18.51 -1.63 -7.11
CA LEU A 90 -19.52 -0.70 -7.58
C LEU A 90 -19.04 0.74 -7.34
N PHE A 91 -18.77 1.46 -8.44
CA PHE A 91 -18.45 2.89 -8.45
C PHE A 91 -19.66 3.68 -8.97
N GLY A 92 -20.35 4.36 -8.06
CA GLY A 92 -21.60 5.05 -8.39
C GLY A 92 -22.65 4.07 -8.90
N LYS A 93 -22.94 4.13 -10.19
CA LYS A 93 -23.93 3.26 -10.86
C LYS A 93 -23.28 2.21 -11.76
N LYS A 94 -21.94 2.11 -11.79
CA LYS A 94 -21.18 1.20 -12.64
C LYS A 94 -20.49 0.11 -11.81
N LEU A 95 -20.80 -1.14 -12.11
CA LEU A 95 -20.21 -2.32 -11.49
C LEU A 95 -19.01 -2.80 -12.30
N CYS A 96 -17.84 -2.95 -11.67
CA CYS A 96 -16.63 -3.48 -12.29
C CYS A 96 -16.47 -4.95 -11.92
N PHE A 97 -16.51 -5.82 -12.93
CA PHE A 97 -16.05 -7.20 -12.82
C PHE A 97 -14.60 -7.29 -13.28
N TRP A 98 -13.80 -8.03 -12.53
CA TRP A 98 -12.40 -8.23 -12.84
C TRP A 98 -12.23 -9.44 -13.75
N ILE A 99 -11.46 -9.25 -14.82
CA ILE A 99 -11.02 -10.33 -15.70
C ILE A 99 -9.50 -10.42 -15.61
N SER A 100 -8.93 -11.61 -15.69
CA SER A 100 -7.48 -11.80 -15.66
C SER A 100 -7.03 -12.91 -16.59
N GLU A 101 -5.87 -12.69 -17.20
CA GLU A 101 -5.11 -13.70 -17.95
C GLU A 101 -3.96 -14.30 -17.11
N GLY A 102 -3.86 -13.93 -15.81
CA GLY A 102 -2.88 -14.47 -14.87
C GLY A 102 -1.55 -13.71 -14.80
N THR A 103 -1.47 -12.53 -15.42
CA THR A 103 -0.24 -11.76 -15.63
C THR A 103 -0.25 -10.40 -14.91
N SER A 104 -1.23 -10.12 -14.05
CA SER A 104 -1.35 -8.82 -13.38
C SER A 104 -0.48 -8.69 -12.12
N LEU A 105 -0.34 -7.44 -11.64
CA LEU A 105 0.25 -7.13 -10.34
C LEU A 105 -0.51 -7.84 -9.19
N THR A 106 -1.85 -7.89 -9.29
CA THR A 106 -2.71 -8.56 -8.31
C THR A 106 -2.45 -10.06 -8.27
N ASP A 107 -2.27 -10.70 -9.42
CA ASP A 107 -1.92 -12.13 -9.49
C ASP A 107 -0.58 -12.38 -8.77
N SER A 108 0.43 -11.54 -9.04
CA SER A 108 1.74 -11.64 -8.40
C SER A 108 1.63 -11.45 -6.88
N TYR A 109 0.82 -10.50 -6.42
CA TYR A 109 0.60 -10.25 -4.99
C TYR A 109 -0.04 -11.41 -4.27
N ILE A 110 -1.15 -11.95 -4.80
CA ILE A 110 -1.85 -13.06 -4.18
C ILE A 110 -0.99 -14.33 -4.19
N HIS A 111 -0.15 -14.50 -5.22
CA HIS A 111 0.79 -15.63 -5.24
C HIS A 111 1.86 -15.54 -4.15
N VAL A 112 2.42 -14.34 -3.92
CA VAL A 112 3.36 -14.10 -2.80
C VAL A 112 2.66 -14.38 -1.47
N LEU A 113 1.43 -13.91 -1.28
CA LEU A 113 0.65 -14.16 -0.07
C LEU A 113 0.44 -15.67 0.14
N GLY A 114 0.06 -16.40 -0.90
CA GLY A 114 -0.11 -17.86 -0.83
C GLY A 114 1.18 -18.61 -0.49
N LYS A 115 2.36 -18.08 -0.86
CA LYS A 115 3.66 -18.64 -0.41
C LYS A 115 3.90 -18.40 1.08
N MET A 116 3.53 -17.24 1.61
CA MET A 116 3.60 -16.95 3.05
C MET A 116 2.68 -17.90 3.84
N GLU A 117 1.43 -18.05 3.40
CA GLU A 117 0.45 -18.95 4.01
C GLU A 117 0.95 -20.40 4.03
N ARG A 118 1.48 -20.91 2.90
CA ARG A 118 2.09 -22.26 2.86
C ARG A 118 3.27 -22.42 3.81
N SER A 119 4.07 -21.37 3.98
CA SER A 119 5.24 -21.39 4.87
C SER A 119 4.81 -21.42 6.33
N GLU A 120 3.79 -20.63 6.70
CA GLU A 120 3.16 -20.66 8.03
C GLU A 120 2.49 -22.01 8.31
N GLU A 121 1.76 -22.59 7.33
CA GLU A 121 1.17 -23.93 7.47
C GLU A 121 2.24 -25.00 7.68
N GLN A 122 3.33 -24.95 6.91
CA GLN A 122 4.44 -25.87 7.07
C GLN A 122 5.09 -25.72 8.45
N PHE A 123 5.26 -24.49 8.91
CA PHE A 123 5.82 -24.20 10.22
C PHE A 123 4.92 -24.69 11.36
N SER A 124 3.61 -24.44 11.24
CA SER A 124 2.58 -24.94 12.16
C SER A 124 2.60 -26.47 12.25
N ARG A 125 2.76 -27.16 11.12
CA ARG A 125 2.91 -28.63 11.09
C ARG A 125 4.19 -29.11 11.78
N ILE A 126 5.30 -28.40 11.61
CA ILE A 126 6.58 -28.75 12.26
C ILE A 126 6.48 -28.59 13.79
N LEU A 127 5.77 -27.57 14.25
CA LEU A 127 5.59 -27.28 15.67
C LEU A 127 4.35 -27.95 16.30
N GLU A 128 3.58 -28.70 15.51
CA GLU A 128 2.35 -29.36 15.94
C GLU A 128 1.37 -28.42 16.67
N THR A 129 1.40 -27.14 16.30
CA THR A 129 0.64 -26.05 16.93
C THR A 129 0.11 -25.12 15.84
N GLU A 130 -1.12 -24.65 15.97
CA GLU A 130 -1.65 -23.62 15.06
C GLU A 130 -0.93 -22.29 15.34
N ILE A 131 -0.31 -21.73 14.31
CA ILE A 131 0.44 -20.48 14.38
C ILE A 131 -0.26 -19.46 13.50
N HIS A 132 -0.58 -18.29 14.07
CA HIS A 132 -1.15 -17.15 13.35
C HIS A 132 -0.19 -15.97 13.44
N SER A 133 0.88 -16.08 12.66
CA SER A 133 2.00 -15.17 12.60
C SER A 133 1.96 -14.22 11.40
N ILE A 134 1.17 -14.46 10.35
CA ILE A 134 1.09 -13.48 9.25
C ILE A 134 0.63 -12.11 9.78
N PRO A 135 1.41 -11.03 9.56
CA PRO A 135 1.10 -9.74 10.14
C PRO A 135 -0.13 -9.11 9.49
N GLU A 136 -0.85 -8.33 10.29
CA GLU A 136 -1.94 -7.48 9.84
C GLU A 136 -1.47 -6.04 9.71
N ILE A 137 -2.24 -5.22 9.00
CA ILE A 137 -1.93 -3.81 8.75
C ILE A 137 -2.95 -2.93 9.47
N VAL A 138 -2.44 -1.97 10.23
CA VAL A 138 -3.23 -0.89 10.83
C VAL A 138 -2.80 0.43 10.22
N TRP A 139 -3.75 1.18 9.68
CA TRP A 139 -3.53 2.53 9.17
C TRP A 139 -3.71 3.56 10.28
N LYS A 140 -2.90 4.62 10.22
CA LYS A 140 -2.85 5.69 11.21
C LYS A 140 -3.07 7.03 10.52
N GLU A 141 -4.05 7.79 11.00
CA GLU A 141 -4.33 9.15 10.56
C GLU A 141 -4.22 10.15 11.72
N GLU A 142 -3.66 11.32 11.48
CA GLU A 142 -3.74 12.41 12.46
C GLU A 142 -5.16 12.98 12.53
N GLU A 143 -5.64 13.24 13.74
CA GLU A 143 -7.02 13.64 13.96
C GLU A 143 -7.38 15.02 13.36
N LYS A 144 -6.37 15.88 13.17
CA LYS A 144 -6.51 17.28 12.75
C LYS A 144 -6.95 17.42 11.29
N HIS A 145 -6.90 16.38 10.48
CA HIS A 145 -7.38 16.43 9.10
C HIS A 145 -8.91 16.48 9.09
N SER A 146 -9.46 17.48 8.42
CA SER A 146 -10.91 17.70 8.25
C SER A 146 -11.58 16.60 7.42
N ASN A 147 -10.81 15.92 6.58
CA ASN A 147 -11.24 14.76 5.79
C ASN A 147 -10.45 13.55 6.29
N SER A 148 -11.16 12.53 6.78
CA SER A 148 -10.57 11.30 7.31
C SER A 148 -11.06 10.15 6.44
N LEU A 149 -10.13 9.53 5.71
CA LEU A 149 -10.43 8.40 4.84
C LEU A 149 -10.99 7.23 5.66
N LEU A 150 -10.44 7.01 6.86
CA LEU A 150 -10.90 5.98 7.78
C LEU A 150 -12.35 6.17 8.22
N LEU A 151 -12.78 7.41 8.48
CA LEU A 151 -14.16 7.72 8.84
C LEU A 151 -15.09 7.62 7.63
N GLU A 152 -14.68 8.19 6.50
CA GLU A 152 -15.45 8.16 5.25
C GLU A 152 -15.73 6.74 4.78
N ARG A 153 -14.72 5.86 4.84
CA ARG A 153 -14.84 4.46 4.42
C ARG A 153 -15.32 3.52 5.52
N LYS A 154 -15.67 4.02 6.71
CA LYS A 154 -16.07 3.21 7.89
C LYS A 154 -15.04 2.12 8.25
N LEU A 155 -13.77 2.45 8.09
CA LEU A 155 -12.63 1.55 8.30
C LEU A 155 -11.98 1.74 9.67
N TRP A 156 -12.35 2.81 10.39
CA TRP A 156 -11.83 3.16 11.71
C TRP A 156 -12.14 2.08 12.77
N GLY A 157 -11.23 1.90 13.73
CA GLY A 157 -11.37 0.94 14.83
C GLY A 157 -11.22 1.60 16.19
N ARG A 158 -10.13 2.35 16.42
CA ARG A 158 -9.84 2.99 17.72
C ARG A 158 -9.28 4.40 17.57
N ARG A 159 -9.31 5.16 18.67
CA ARG A 159 -8.72 6.49 18.79
C ARG A 159 -7.78 6.52 19.98
N GLU A 160 -6.56 7.01 19.77
CA GLU A 160 -5.53 7.08 20.81
C GLU A 160 -4.57 8.24 20.53
N ASN A 161 -4.18 9.01 21.55
CA ASN A 161 -3.16 10.08 21.47
C ASN A 161 -3.34 11.09 20.31
N GLY A 162 -4.59 11.45 19.97
CA GLY A 162 -4.88 12.38 18.87
C GLY A 162 -4.63 11.79 17.47
N LYS A 163 -4.53 10.47 17.36
CA LYS A 163 -4.51 9.69 16.11
C LYS A 163 -5.75 8.79 16.01
N ARG A 164 -6.23 8.59 14.78
CA ARG A 164 -7.26 7.61 14.43
C ARG A 164 -6.59 6.39 13.82
N TYR A 165 -7.01 5.21 14.26
CA TYR A 165 -6.47 3.93 13.81
C TYR A 165 -7.56 3.16 13.07
N SER A 166 -7.20 2.48 11.99
CA SER A 166 -8.10 1.53 11.34
C SER A 166 -8.35 0.32 12.24
N SER A 167 -9.39 -0.44 11.92
CA SER A 167 -9.42 -1.86 12.27
C SER A 167 -8.23 -2.57 11.62
N SER A 168 -7.74 -3.65 12.24
CA SER A 168 -6.65 -4.42 11.65
C SER A 168 -7.11 -5.09 10.35
N PHE A 169 -6.28 -5.00 9.32
CA PHE A 169 -6.55 -5.58 8.01
C PHE A 169 -5.61 -6.74 7.74
N SER A 170 -6.15 -7.86 7.28
CA SER A 170 -5.31 -8.87 6.62
C SER A 170 -4.58 -8.24 5.42
N LEU A 171 -3.44 -8.82 5.04
CA LEU A 171 -2.64 -8.36 3.90
C LEU A 171 -3.49 -8.21 2.63
N ALA A 172 -4.34 -9.20 2.31
CA ALA A 172 -5.26 -9.15 1.17
C ALA A 172 -6.22 -7.94 1.23
N LYS A 173 -6.83 -7.69 2.40
CA LYS A 173 -7.75 -6.56 2.57
C LYS A 173 -7.01 -5.22 2.48
N ALA A 174 -5.82 -5.14 3.06
CA ALA A 174 -4.98 -3.94 2.98
C ALA A 174 -4.56 -3.63 1.54
N PHE A 175 -4.18 -4.66 0.77
CA PHE A 175 -3.86 -4.51 -0.66
C PHE A 175 -5.05 -4.01 -1.46
N PHE A 176 -6.23 -4.61 -1.29
CA PHE A 176 -7.43 -4.22 -2.02
C PHE A 176 -7.84 -2.77 -1.70
N VAL A 177 -8.01 -2.43 -0.42
CA VAL A 177 -8.46 -1.10 0.00
C VAL A 177 -7.39 -0.05 -0.30
N GLY A 178 -6.12 -0.36 -0.06
CA GLY A 178 -5.01 0.54 -0.27
C GLY A 178 -4.72 0.82 -1.74
N SER A 179 -4.90 -0.17 -2.63
CA SER A 179 -4.78 0.06 -4.08
C SER A 179 -5.84 1.06 -4.57
N LEU A 180 -7.06 1.00 -4.03
CA LEU A 180 -8.17 1.92 -4.33
C LEU A 180 -8.04 3.31 -3.68
N THR A 181 -6.92 3.61 -3.06
CA THR A 181 -6.70 4.85 -2.31
C THR A 181 -5.51 5.57 -2.93
N ASP A 182 -5.62 6.89 -3.10
CA ASP A 182 -4.44 7.67 -3.46
C ASP A 182 -3.42 7.52 -2.34
N ILE A 183 -2.21 7.10 -2.67
CA ILE A 183 -1.16 6.85 -1.68
C ILE A 183 -0.83 8.09 -0.85
N ARG A 184 -1.09 9.29 -1.37
CA ARG A 184 -0.92 10.56 -0.64
C ARG A 184 -1.88 10.71 0.54
N GLU A 185 -2.99 9.99 0.53
CA GLU A 185 -3.97 9.96 1.61
C GLU A 185 -3.58 8.97 2.72
N ILE A 186 -2.67 8.03 2.43
CA ILE A 186 -2.18 7.05 3.39
C ILE A 186 -0.98 7.63 4.13
N ASN A 187 -1.24 8.29 5.26
CA ASN A 187 -0.19 8.98 6.02
C ASN A 187 0.84 8.02 6.63
N GLU A 188 0.37 6.99 7.32
CA GLU A 188 1.21 6.06 8.08
C GLU A 188 0.48 4.71 8.22
N TYR A 189 1.22 3.61 8.14
CA TYR A 189 0.69 2.29 8.47
C TYR A 189 1.71 1.49 9.30
N GLU A 190 1.22 0.51 10.04
CA GLU A 190 2.02 -0.36 10.90
C GLU A 190 1.67 -1.82 10.63
N LEU A 191 2.70 -2.66 10.60
CA LEU A 191 2.54 -4.11 10.68
C LEU A 191 2.37 -4.52 12.14
N VAL A 192 1.16 -4.97 12.48
CA VAL A 192 0.81 -5.45 13.81
C VAL A 192 0.61 -6.96 13.78
N SER A 193 0.84 -7.62 14.90
CA SER A 193 0.46 -9.01 15.09
C SER A 193 -0.59 -9.09 16.18
N GLN A 194 -1.60 -9.92 15.97
CA GLN A 194 -2.55 -10.31 17.02
C GLN A 194 -2.06 -11.53 17.81
N GLY A 195 -0.75 -11.83 17.75
CA GLY A 195 -0.14 -12.97 18.42
C GLY A 195 -0.63 -13.11 19.85
N SER A 196 -1.28 -14.23 20.10
CA SER A 196 -1.88 -14.54 21.40
C SER A 196 -0.89 -15.26 22.32
N SER A 197 0.25 -15.71 21.76
CA SER A 197 1.28 -16.48 22.44
C SER A 197 2.66 -15.82 22.36
N GLU A 198 3.50 -16.08 23.38
CA GLU A 198 4.92 -15.67 23.38
C GLU A 198 5.70 -16.23 22.18
N LEU A 199 5.25 -17.38 21.64
CA LEU A 199 5.85 -18.01 20.47
C LEU A 199 5.60 -17.22 19.20
N GLU A 200 4.35 -16.81 18.96
CA GLU A 200 3.99 -15.96 17.84
C GLU A 200 4.73 -14.62 17.89
N GLU A 201 4.84 -14.00 19.07
CA GLU A 201 5.65 -12.78 19.24
C GLU A 201 7.13 -13.01 18.90
N ALA A 202 7.71 -14.14 19.32
CA ALA A 202 9.10 -14.47 19.02
C ALA A 202 9.32 -14.71 17.51
N ILE A 203 8.36 -15.36 16.84
CA ILE A 203 8.34 -15.55 15.39
C ILE A 203 8.31 -14.18 14.69
N GLN A 204 7.41 -13.27 15.10
CA GLN A 204 7.34 -11.94 14.53
C GLN A 204 8.65 -11.18 14.66
N LYS A 205 9.23 -11.16 15.86
CA LYS A 205 10.51 -10.50 16.12
C LYS A 205 11.61 -11.04 15.22
N PHE A 206 11.65 -12.37 15.01
CA PHE A 206 12.58 -12.97 14.08
C PHE A 206 12.36 -12.48 12.64
N LEU A 207 11.13 -12.58 12.13
CA LEU A 207 10.79 -12.20 10.75
C LEU A 207 11.13 -10.74 10.47
N TYR A 208 10.75 -9.86 11.38
CA TYR A 208 11.01 -8.43 11.31
C TYR A 208 12.49 -8.13 11.36
N LYS A 209 13.23 -8.70 12.32
CA LYS A 209 14.67 -8.44 12.41
C LYS A 209 15.43 -9.01 11.22
N ARG A 210 15.01 -10.16 10.67
CA ARG A 210 15.58 -10.74 9.44
C ARG A 210 15.32 -9.85 8.23
N ALA A 211 14.08 -9.42 8.04
CA ALA A 211 13.70 -8.50 6.98
C ALA A 211 14.53 -7.20 7.05
N ASP A 212 14.67 -6.63 8.24
CA ASP A 212 15.46 -5.41 8.44
C ASP A 212 16.95 -5.64 8.18
N SER A 213 17.52 -6.69 8.75
CA SER A 213 18.92 -7.11 8.57
C SER A 213 19.32 -7.22 7.09
N LYS A 214 18.48 -7.88 6.28
CA LYS A 214 18.81 -8.16 4.87
C LYS A 214 18.37 -7.08 3.90
N TYR A 215 17.25 -6.39 4.18
CA TYR A 215 16.59 -5.46 3.27
C TYR A 215 16.42 -4.05 3.85
N PHE A 216 17.21 -3.64 4.83
CA PHE A 216 17.16 -2.32 5.47
C PHE A 216 17.00 -1.15 4.48
N SER A 217 17.90 -1.04 3.49
CA SER A 217 17.85 0.05 2.50
C SER A 217 16.57 0.03 1.67
N LEU A 218 16.07 -1.16 1.33
CA LEU A 218 14.82 -1.34 0.60
C LEU A 218 13.62 -0.91 1.46
N LEU A 219 13.54 -1.37 2.71
CA LEU A 219 12.46 -0.99 3.62
C LEU A 219 12.47 0.52 3.92
N SER A 220 13.66 1.10 4.05
CA SER A 220 13.84 2.55 4.18
C SER A 220 13.36 3.30 2.94
N ALA A 221 13.61 2.76 1.74
CA ALA A 221 13.10 3.29 0.48
C ALA A 221 11.58 3.18 0.35
N LEU A 222 10.95 2.16 0.95
CA LEU A 222 9.49 2.08 1.11
C LEU A 222 8.95 3.03 2.20
N GLY A 223 9.83 3.67 2.97
CA GLY A 223 9.46 4.64 4.00
C GLY A 223 9.30 4.07 5.40
N LYS A 224 9.97 2.95 5.72
CA LYS A 224 10.10 2.46 7.10
C LYS A 224 10.66 3.57 8.00
N ILE A 225 10.02 3.80 9.14
CA ILE A 225 10.50 4.69 10.19
C ILE A 225 11.48 3.90 11.06
N GLU A 226 12.61 4.51 11.43
CA GLU A 226 13.56 3.91 12.37
C GLU A 226 12.90 3.74 13.75
N SER A 227 12.49 2.51 14.05
CA SER A 227 12.00 2.05 15.34
C SER A 227 12.54 0.65 15.58
N GLU A 228 13.06 0.38 16.77
CA GLU A 228 13.68 -0.91 17.11
C GLU A 228 12.67 -2.06 17.22
N ASN A 229 11.41 -1.74 17.58
CA ASN A 229 10.40 -2.75 17.90
C ASN A 229 9.14 -2.69 17.03
N GLU A 230 8.98 -1.65 16.20
CA GLU A 230 7.76 -1.46 15.41
C GLU A 230 8.09 -1.37 13.91
N PHE A 231 7.30 -2.08 13.11
CA PHE A 231 7.37 -2.02 11.65
C PHE A 231 6.38 -0.97 11.14
N VAL A 232 6.74 0.31 11.32
CA VAL A 232 5.94 1.47 10.92
C VAL A 232 6.49 2.06 9.63
N PHE A 233 5.58 2.43 8.72
CA PHE A 233 5.91 2.97 7.41
C PHE A 233 5.13 4.26 7.14
N LYS A 234 5.82 5.23 6.54
CA LYS A 234 5.22 6.37 5.84
C LYS A 234 5.42 6.16 4.34
N PRO A 235 4.40 5.66 3.63
CA PRO A 235 4.57 5.20 2.25
C PRO A 235 5.10 6.33 1.37
N LYS A 236 6.00 6.01 0.44
CA LYS A 236 6.55 7.00 -0.48
C LYS A 236 5.62 7.19 -1.65
N ILE A 237 5.38 8.43 -2.05
CA ILE A 237 4.50 8.78 -3.19
C ILE A 237 5.06 8.38 -4.58
N HIS A 238 6.20 7.69 -4.63
CA HIS A 238 6.87 7.26 -5.86
C HIS A 238 6.25 6.03 -6.53
N PHE A 239 5.57 5.20 -5.76
CA PHE A 239 4.96 3.95 -6.22
C PHE A 239 3.54 3.86 -5.70
N SER A 240 2.68 3.13 -6.39
CA SER A 240 1.35 2.78 -5.86
C SER A 240 1.46 2.00 -4.56
N PHE A 241 0.43 2.10 -3.72
CA PHE A 241 0.42 1.40 -2.43
C PHE A 241 0.42 -0.12 -2.62
N GLY A 242 -0.30 -0.63 -3.62
CA GLY A 242 -0.30 -2.05 -3.99
C GLY A 242 1.09 -2.57 -4.34
N LEU A 243 1.88 -1.81 -5.11
CA LEU A 243 3.25 -2.20 -5.46
C LEU A 243 4.18 -2.17 -4.23
N GLN A 244 4.04 -1.19 -3.34
CA GLN A 244 4.81 -1.16 -2.09
C GLN A 244 4.49 -2.34 -1.18
N LEU A 245 3.21 -2.71 -1.08
CA LEU A 245 2.81 -3.90 -0.35
C LEU A 245 3.31 -5.19 -1.01
N LEU A 246 3.34 -5.29 -2.33
CA LEU A 246 3.94 -6.45 -3.01
C LEU A 246 5.41 -6.62 -2.67
N ILE A 247 6.19 -5.54 -2.70
CA ILE A 247 7.61 -5.56 -2.33
C ILE A 247 7.75 -5.99 -0.86
N LEU A 248 6.99 -5.37 0.03
CA LEU A 248 7.01 -5.69 1.46
C LEU A 248 6.63 -7.16 1.73
N SER A 249 5.55 -7.65 1.12
CA SER A 249 5.13 -9.05 1.23
C SER A 249 6.18 -10.01 0.67
N SER A 250 6.91 -9.64 -0.39
CA SER A 250 8.00 -10.46 -0.93
C SER A 250 9.17 -10.54 0.06
N VAL A 251 9.51 -9.44 0.71
CA VAL A 251 10.51 -9.41 1.78
C VAL A 251 10.10 -10.31 2.95
N LEU A 252 8.83 -10.22 3.38
CA LEU A 252 8.31 -11.05 4.47
C LEU A 252 8.27 -12.54 4.08
N ALA A 253 7.87 -12.87 2.85
CA ALA A 253 7.88 -14.23 2.34
C ALA A 253 9.28 -14.86 2.37
N GLU A 254 10.32 -14.08 2.08
CA GLU A 254 11.71 -14.54 2.22
C GLU A 254 12.10 -14.81 3.66
N ALA A 255 11.71 -13.95 4.59
CA ALA A 255 11.97 -14.17 6.02
C ALA A 255 11.24 -15.43 6.54
N TYR A 256 10.03 -15.70 6.05
CA TYR A 256 9.28 -16.93 6.37
C TYR A 256 9.95 -18.18 5.83
N GLU A 257 10.38 -18.16 4.56
CA GLU A 257 11.07 -19.29 3.94
C GLU A 257 12.39 -19.60 4.67
N GLU A 258 13.15 -18.57 5.05
CA GLU A 258 14.36 -18.70 5.85
C GLU A 258 14.06 -19.30 7.23
N LEU A 259 13.01 -18.83 7.92
CA LEU A 259 12.61 -19.37 9.21
C LEU A 259 12.33 -20.87 9.12
N VAL A 260 11.53 -21.28 8.14
CA VAL A 260 11.19 -22.69 7.90
C VAL A 260 12.45 -23.50 7.56
N SER A 261 13.33 -22.96 6.73
CA SER A 261 14.58 -23.61 6.34
C SER A 261 15.49 -23.86 7.54
N ARG A 262 15.73 -22.85 8.38
CA ARG A 262 16.54 -23.01 9.61
C ARG A 262 15.95 -24.03 10.56
N TRP A 263 14.62 -24.09 10.65
CA TRP A 263 13.94 -25.08 11.49
C TRP A 263 14.14 -26.50 10.99
N ILE A 264 14.09 -26.71 9.67
CA ILE A 264 14.30 -28.02 9.05
C ILE A 264 15.76 -28.48 9.20
N GLU A 265 16.70 -27.55 9.13
CA GLU A 265 18.14 -27.79 9.24
C GLU A 265 18.57 -28.11 10.67
N GLU A 266 18.24 -27.25 11.65
CA GLU A 266 18.68 -27.43 13.04
C GLU A 266 17.79 -28.40 13.84
N ARG A 267 16.52 -28.59 13.40
CA ARG A 267 15.50 -29.43 14.06
C ARG A 267 15.42 -29.24 15.58
N PRO A 268 15.24 -28.00 16.06
CA PRO A 268 15.14 -27.77 17.49
C PRO A 268 13.88 -28.46 18.05
N GLY A 269 13.99 -28.98 19.28
CA GLY A 269 12.83 -29.55 19.96
C GLY A 269 11.81 -28.46 20.31
N HIS A 270 10.52 -28.81 20.35
CA HIS A 270 9.43 -27.85 20.62
C HIS A 270 9.66 -27.03 21.91
N LYS A 271 10.21 -27.66 22.96
CA LYS A 271 10.50 -27.00 24.25
C LYS A 271 11.55 -25.89 24.15
N ASP A 272 12.41 -25.94 23.13
CA ASP A 272 13.49 -24.99 22.91
C ASP A 272 13.15 -23.94 21.84
N ALA A 273 11.97 -24.02 21.23
CA ALA A 273 11.53 -23.16 20.11
C ALA A 273 11.71 -21.66 20.42
N LEU A 274 11.26 -21.22 21.60
CA LEU A 274 11.39 -19.84 22.05
C LEU A 274 12.85 -19.39 22.20
N ASN A 275 13.69 -20.24 22.81
CA ASN A 275 15.09 -19.92 23.04
C ASN A 275 15.85 -19.87 21.71
N LYS A 276 15.54 -20.78 20.79
CA LYS A 276 16.13 -20.83 19.45
C LYS A 276 15.74 -19.63 18.58
N LEU A 277 14.47 -19.23 18.60
CA LEU A 277 14.03 -18.00 17.95
C LEU A 277 14.77 -16.78 18.48
N LYS A 278 14.94 -16.67 19.80
CA LYS A 278 15.71 -15.58 20.42
C LYS A 278 17.18 -15.62 19.98
N GLU A 279 17.81 -16.79 20.03
CA GLU A 279 19.21 -16.98 19.60
C GLU A 279 19.41 -16.55 18.14
N TRP A 280 18.55 -17.00 17.22
CA TRP A 280 18.65 -16.63 15.82
C TRP A 280 18.36 -15.15 15.59
N THR A 281 17.38 -14.60 16.30
CA THR A 281 17.07 -13.16 16.24
C THR A 281 18.28 -12.35 16.69
N GLU A 282 18.96 -12.72 17.77
CA GLU A 282 20.16 -12.03 18.26
C GLU A 282 21.33 -12.07 17.26
N LYS A 283 21.48 -13.15 16.50
CA LYS A 283 22.53 -13.31 15.48
C LYS A 283 22.30 -12.45 14.22
N GLU A 284 21.08 -11.99 13.96
CA GLU A 284 20.83 -11.08 12.84
C GLU A 284 21.48 -9.71 13.12
N PHE A 285 22.38 -9.30 12.22
CA PHE A 285 23.16 -8.07 12.33
C PHE A 285 22.80 -7.11 11.20
N HIS A 286 22.72 -5.82 11.50
CA HIS A 286 22.40 -4.77 10.53
C HIS A 286 23.67 -4.20 9.90
N PRO A 287 24.01 -4.55 8.64
CA PRO A 287 25.03 -3.81 7.91
C PRO A 287 24.49 -2.40 7.62
N LYS A 288 25.23 -1.38 8.08
CA LYS A 288 24.96 0.02 7.72
C LYS A 288 25.13 0.17 6.22
N THR A 289 24.01 0.26 5.51
CA THR A 289 23.98 0.49 4.06
C THR A 289 23.35 1.86 3.83
N GLU A 290 23.80 2.57 2.79
CA GLU A 290 23.21 3.85 2.43
C GLU A 290 21.71 3.65 2.08
N ALA A 291 20.87 4.53 2.60
CA ALA A 291 19.45 4.55 2.33
C ALA A 291 19.19 5.44 1.11
N GLY A 292 18.48 4.90 0.12
CA GLY A 292 18.18 5.60 -1.12
C GLY A 292 17.09 4.89 -1.91
N MET A 293 16.38 5.63 -2.77
CA MET A 293 15.33 5.06 -3.63
C MET A 293 15.91 4.07 -4.65
N GLU A 294 17.21 4.16 -4.93
CA GLU A 294 17.96 3.28 -5.80
C GLU A 294 17.95 1.83 -5.30
N ALA A 295 17.81 1.61 -3.98
CA ALA A 295 17.78 0.29 -3.39
C ALA A 295 16.65 -0.60 -3.94
N ILE A 296 15.55 -0.01 -4.41
CA ILE A 296 14.41 -0.72 -5.02
C ILE A 296 14.76 -1.33 -6.38
N PHE A 297 15.74 -0.76 -7.08
CA PHE A 297 16.15 -1.19 -8.42
C PHE A 297 17.40 -2.08 -8.41
N GLU A 298 17.92 -2.44 -7.24
CA GLU A 298 19.05 -3.36 -7.14
C GLU A 298 18.67 -4.76 -7.63
N GLU A 299 19.58 -5.45 -8.31
CA GLU A 299 19.35 -6.80 -8.86
C GLU A 299 18.91 -7.79 -7.77
N LYS A 300 19.38 -7.63 -6.52
CA LYS A 300 18.94 -8.45 -5.39
C LYS A 300 17.43 -8.32 -5.10
N VAL A 301 16.87 -7.13 -5.30
CA VAL A 301 15.44 -6.84 -5.11
C VAL A 301 14.65 -7.35 -6.32
N ILE A 302 15.19 -7.20 -7.52
CA ILE A 302 14.59 -7.75 -8.73
C ILE A 302 14.49 -9.28 -8.63
N HIS A 303 15.57 -9.95 -8.22
CA HIS A 303 15.57 -11.39 -7.99
C HIS A 303 14.62 -11.83 -6.87
N LEU A 304 14.49 -11.03 -5.80
CA LEU A 304 13.49 -11.26 -4.75
C LEU A 304 12.08 -11.26 -5.36
N LEU A 305 11.73 -10.21 -6.10
CA LEU A 305 10.41 -10.06 -6.71
C LEU A 305 10.12 -11.18 -7.72
N ASP A 306 11.07 -11.50 -8.59
CA ASP A 306 10.96 -12.60 -9.57
C ASP A 306 10.77 -13.96 -8.86
N LYS A 307 11.58 -14.23 -7.82
CA LYS A 307 11.49 -15.48 -7.02
C LYS A 307 10.12 -15.63 -6.37
N TYR A 308 9.59 -14.59 -5.73
CA TYR A 308 8.37 -14.73 -4.95
C TYR A 308 7.10 -14.59 -5.80
N SER A 309 7.15 -13.85 -6.90
CA SER A 309 6.04 -13.79 -7.87
C SER A 309 5.97 -14.97 -8.84
N ASP A 310 6.97 -15.87 -8.85
CA ASP A 310 7.13 -16.96 -9.84
C ASP A 310 7.11 -16.45 -11.29
N ARG A 311 7.76 -15.31 -11.52
CA ARG A 311 7.88 -14.70 -12.84
C ARG A 311 9.34 -14.51 -13.21
N THR A 312 9.65 -14.78 -14.47
CA THR A 312 10.99 -14.60 -15.04
C THR A 312 11.00 -13.60 -16.20
N ASP A 313 9.86 -13.00 -16.52
CA ASP A 313 9.65 -12.09 -17.65
C ASP A 313 10.00 -10.63 -17.33
N ARG A 314 10.53 -10.38 -16.12
CA ARG A 314 10.89 -9.06 -15.59
C ARG A 314 9.72 -8.06 -15.62
N PHE A 315 8.48 -8.56 -15.55
CA PHE A 315 7.29 -7.71 -15.55
C PHE A 315 7.30 -6.71 -14.39
N LEU A 316 7.63 -7.17 -13.17
CA LEU A 316 7.64 -6.31 -11.98
C LEU A 316 8.70 -5.21 -12.09
N LEU A 317 9.85 -5.49 -12.68
CA LEU A 317 10.86 -4.47 -12.97
C LEU A 317 10.32 -3.40 -13.92
N LYS A 318 9.73 -3.80 -15.06
CA LYS A 318 9.13 -2.86 -16.01
C LYS A 318 8.05 -2.00 -15.36
N ARG A 319 7.25 -2.61 -14.47
CA ARG A 319 6.21 -1.89 -13.73
C ARG A 319 6.78 -0.89 -12.74
N LEU A 320 7.84 -1.24 -12.02
CA LEU A 320 8.57 -0.33 -11.13
C LEU A 320 9.11 0.89 -11.91
N GLU A 321 9.78 0.65 -13.03
CA GLU A 321 10.32 1.71 -13.88
C GLU A 321 9.21 2.64 -14.40
N GLN A 322 8.08 2.06 -14.82
CA GLN A 322 6.93 2.81 -15.32
C GLN A 322 6.31 3.69 -14.23
N GLU A 323 5.96 3.13 -13.06
CA GLU A 323 5.35 3.88 -11.96
C GLU A 323 6.30 4.97 -11.44
N TYR A 324 7.59 4.68 -11.34
CA TYR A 324 8.58 5.65 -10.94
C TYR A 324 8.70 6.81 -11.93
N SER A 325 8.74 6.52 -13.24
CA SER A 325 8.80 7.55 -14.28
C SER A 325 7.55 8.44 -14.29
N HIS A 326 6.36 7.84 -14.15
CA HIS A 326 5.11 8.58 -14.08
C HIS A 326 5.07 9.47 -12.82
N SER A 327 5.36 8.90 -11.65
CA SER A 327 5.39 9.66 -10.40
C SER A 327 6.39 10.81 -10.44
N GLN A 328 7.58 10.63 -11.04
CA GLN A 328 8.52 11.74 -11.18
C GLN A 328 7.96 12.91 -12.00
N LYS A 329 7.21 12.63 -13.07
CA LYS A 329 6.54 13.67 -13.88
C LYS A 329 5.46 14.37 -13.07
N ASP A 330 4.55 13.59 -12.47
CA ASP A 330 3.43 14.11 -11.69
C ASP A 330 3.89 14.95 -10.50
N LEU A 331 4.95 14.51 -9.81
CA LEU A 331 5.53 15.26 -8.70
C LEU A 331 6.19 16.55 -9.17
N SER A 332 6.90 16.52 -10.30
CA SER A 332 7.49 17.73 -10.88
C SER A 332 6.40 18.76 -11.21
N GLU A 333 5.32 18.34 -11.86
CA GLU A 333 4.18 19.20 -12.18
C GLU A 333 3.49 19.73 -10.91
N HIS A 334 3.24 18.87 -9.93
CA HIS A 334 2.66 19.26 -8.65
C HIS A 334 3.54 20.28 -7.91
N PHE A 335 4.85 20.07 -7.85
CA PHE A 335 5.77 21.02 -7.21
C PHE A 335 5.83 22.36 -7.95
N GLN A 336 5.77 22.36 -9.28
CA GLN A 336 5.68 23.60 -10.06
C GLN A 336 4.38 24.36 -9.77
N LEU A 337 3.23 23.68 -9.78
CA LEU A 337 1.93 24.28 -9.47
C LEU A 337 1.89 24.82 -8.04
N ARG A 338 2.38 24.05 -7.07
CA ARG A 338 2.42 24.45 -5.66
C ARG A 338 3.36 25.65 -5.44
N LYS A 339 4.52 25.66 -6.09
CA LYS A 339 5.45 26.80 -6.05
C LYS A 339 4.78 28.06 -6.62
N LYS A 340 4.10 27.94 -7.76
CA LYS A 340 3.35 29.04 -8.37
C LYS A 340 2.26 29.56 -7.43
N GLU A 341 1.49 28.68 -6.80
CA GLU A 341 0.45 29.07 -5.83
C GLU A 341 1.03 29.81 -4.63
N LEU A 342 2.16 29.33 -4.07
CA LEU A 342 2.85 29.99 -2.97
C LEU A 342 3.35 31.39 -3.36
N GLU A 343 3.99 31.52 -4.52
CA GLU A 343 4.64 32.75 -4.97
C GLU A 343 3.66 33.81 -5.48
N GLU A 344 2.60 33.41 -6.18
CA GLU A 344 1.67 34.34 -6.82
C GLU A 344 0.45 34.68 -5.95
N LYS A 345 0.08 33.81 -5.00
CA LYS A 345 -1.16 33.98 -4.23
C LYS A 345 -0.93 33.99 -2.72
N LEU A 346 -0.47 32.88 -2.15
CA LEU A 346 -0.51 32.69 -0.69
C LEU A 346 0.47 33.62 0.07
N ILE A 347 1.71 33.75 -0.40
CA ILE A 347 2.69 34.64 0.24
C ILE A 347 2.31 36.12 0.04
N PRO A 348 1.96 36.59 -1.17
CA PRO A 348 1.48 37.97 -1.36
C PRO A 348 0.27 38.32 -0.50
N ASP A 349 -0.75 37.45 -0.45
CA ASP A 349 -1.95 37.67 0.36
C ASP A 349 -1.61 37.78 1.84
N LEU A 350 -0.74 36.91 2.35
CA LEU A 350 -0.35 36.92 3.75
C LEU A 350 0.55 38.10 4.11
N LEU A 351 1.45 38.52 3.21
CA LEU A 351 2.22 39.75 3.36
C LEU A 351 1.31 40.98 3.43
N SER A 352 0.27 41.04 2.59
CA SER A 352 -0.73 42.11 2.64
C SER A 352 -1.49 42.12 3.97
N GLN A 353 -1.83 40.94 4.51
CA GLN A 353 -2.47 40.82 5.83
C GLN A 353 -1.53 41.28 6.96
N VAL A 354 -0.26 40.89 6.94
CA VAL A 354 0.75 41.32 7.92
C VAL A 354 0.96 42.83 7.85
N GLU A 355 1.05 43.39 6.65
CA GLU A 355 1.22 44.83 6.46
C GLU A 355 -0.02 45.59 6.98
N SER A 356 -1.22 45.12 6.66
CA SER A 356 -2.47 45.70 7.16
C SER A 356 -2.57 45.61 8.68
N HIS A 357 -2.14 44.50 9.28
CA HIS A 357 -2.07 44.30 10.73
C HIS A 357 -1.14 45.33 11.40
N SER A 358 0.01 45.61 10.78
CA SER A 358 1.01 46.55 11.32
C SER A 358 0.57 48.02 11.30
N LYS A 359 -0.40 48.38 10.45
CA LYS A 359 -0.86 49.76 10.23
C LYS A 359 -1.99 50.19 11.18
N LEU A 360 -2.63 49.25 11.88
CA LEU A 360 -3.79 49.53 12.73
C LEU A 360 -3.41 49.44 14.21
N SER A 361 -3.81 50.45 14.99
CA SER A 361 -3.72 50.45 16.45
C SER A 361 -5.10 50.22 17.06
N PHE A 362 -5.16 49.31 18.04
CA PHE A 362 -6.40 48.94 18.73
C PHE A 362 -6.42 49.45 20.18
N PRO A 363 -7.62 49.67 20.76
CA PRO A 363 -7.77 49.99 22.18
C PRO A 363 -7.11 48.95 23.10
N GLU A 364 -6.69 49.35 24.31
CA GLU A 364 -5.93 48.49 25.24
C GLU A 364 -6.64 47.15 25.56
N GLU A 365 -7.97 47.15 25.58
CA GLU A 365 -8.82 45.98 25.85
C GLU A 365 -8.67 44.87 24.78
N LEU A 366 -8.37 45.24 23.53
CA LEU A 366 -8.23 44.30 22.39
C LEU A 366 -6.77 44.11 21.96
N LYS A 367 -5.83 44.78 22.62
CA LYS A 367 -4.42 44.81 22.23
C LYS A 367 -3.76 43.43 22.31
N SER A 368 -4.09 42.63 23.33
CA SER A 368 -3.54 41.28 23.50
C SER A 368 -4.01 40.31 22.41
N GLU A 369 -5.30 40.35 22.04
CA GLU A 369 -5.85 39.56 20.94
C GLU A 369 -5.28 39.99 19.59
N TRP A 370 -5.11 41.31 19.39
CA TRP A 370 -4.48 41.87 18.20
C TRP A 370 -3.02 41.44 18.05
N GLU A 371 -2.23 41.48 19.12
CA GLU A 371 -0.84 41.00 19.12
C GLU A 371 -0.74 39.48 18.85
N ASN A 372 -1.66 38.68 19.41
CA ASN A 372 -1.72 37.24 19.15
C ASN A 372 -2.05 36.93 17.68
N LEU A 373 -2.93 37.71 17.06
CA LEU A 373 -3.23 37.58 15.64
C LEU A 373 -2.00 37.92 14.79
N GLY A 374 -1.26 38.97 15.14
CA GLY A 374 -0.01 39.34 14.48
C GLY A 374 1.04 38.23 14.54
N LYS A 375 1.25 37.63 15.72
CA LYS A 375 2.14 36.46 15.89
C LYS A 375 1.70 35.29 15.03
N THR A 376 0.39 35.00 14.97
CA THR A 376 -0.16 33.92 14.15
C THR A 376 0.10 34.14 12.66
N LEU A 377 -0.07 35.38 12.16
CA LEU A 377 0.23 35.74 10.78
C LEU A 377 1.72 35.59 10.46
N GLN A 378 2.61 36.04 11.36
CA GLN A 378 4.05 35.88 11.21
C GLN A 378 4.46 34.40 11.16
N THR A 379 3.98 33.58 12.10
CA THR A 379 4.26 32.14 12.10
C THR A 379 3.77 31.47 10.81
N ARG A 380 2.58 31.83 10.31
CA ARG A 380 2.08 31.31 9.02
C ARG A 380 2.97 31.71 7.85
N LEU A 381 3.50 32.93 7.85
CA LEU A 381 4.40 33.41 6.79
C LEU A 381 5.73 32.66 6.82
N GLU A 382 6.31 32.46 8.01
CA GLU A 382 7.52 31.66 8.18
C GLU A 382 7.33 30.23 7.68
N ILE A 383 6.18 29.61 7.97
CA ILE A 383 5.84 28.27 7.47
C ILE A 383 5.80 28.25 5.94
N LEU A 384 5.12 29.21 5.29
CA LEU A 384 5.03 29.25 3.83
C LEU A 384 6.38 29.55 3.16
N LEU A 385 7.22 30.39 3.76
CA LEU A 385 8.57 30.67 3.27
C LEU A 385 9.48 29.45 3.41
N LEU A 386 9.36 28.70 4.50
CA LEU A 386 10.08 27.46 4.71
C LEU A 386 9.62 26.38 3.71
N GLU A 387 8.31 26.26 3.49
CA GLU A 387 7.74 25.37 2.46
C GLU A 387 8.31 25.71 1.07
N ARG A 388 8.28 26.98 0.67
CA ARG A 388 8.84 27.46 -0.59
C ARG A 388 10.32 27.08 -0.74
N LYS A 389 11.12 27.22 0.31
CA LYS A 389 12.56 26.90 0.29
C LYS A 389 12.81 25.38 0.15
N ASN A 390 11.93 24.57 0.73
CA ASN A 390 12.07 23.11 0.77
C ASN A 390 11.45 22.42 -0.46
N LEU A 391 10.67 23.12 -1.27
CA LEU A 391 10.17 22.58 -2.53
C LEU A 391 11.34 22.28 -3.49
N PRO A 392 11.44 21.07 -4.05
CA PRO A 392 12.51 20.72 -4.97
C PRO A 392 12.51 21.64 -6.20
N ASN A 393 13.66 22.25 -6.53
CA ASN A 393 13.82 23.00 -7.77
C ASN A 393 14.05 22.01 -8.93
N PRO A 394 13.19 21.98 -9.97
CA PRO A 394 13.38 21.09 -11.12
C PRO A 394 14.68 21.39 -11.88
N GLU A 395 15.14 22.65 -11.86
CA GLU A 395 16.37 23.09 -12.54
C GLU A 395 17.68 22.65 -11.85
N GLN A 396 17.62 22.11 -10.63
CA GLN A 396 18.82 21.70 -9.87
C GLN A 396 19.15 20.20 -9.95
N LYS A 397 18.39 19.39 -10.71
CA LYS A 397 18.84 18.03 -11.07
C LYS A 397 19.83 18.09 -12.25
N GLY A 398 20.98 18.71 -12.03
CA GLY A 398 22.18 18.41 -12.81
C GLY A 398 22.60 16.96 -12.53
N ASN A 399 22.63 16.14 -13.57
CA ASN A 399 23.32 14.83 -13.64
C ASN A 399 22.79 13.67 -12.79
N GLY A 400 21.49 13.60 -12.54
CA GLY A 400 20.85 12.37 -12.08
C GLY A 400 20.55 11.43 -13.24
N LYS A 401 21.58 10.70 -13.71
CA LYS A 401 21.52 9.41 -14.42
C LYS A 401 20.12 9.00 -14.96
N THR A 402 19.93 9.14 -16.27
CA THR A 402 18.71 8.76 -17.01
C THR A 402 18.41 7.27 -16.89
N ALA A 403 17.18 6.86 -17.24
CA ALA A 403 16.77 5.45 -17.32
C ALA A 403 17.75 4.55 -18.12
N GLU A 404 18.48 5.15 -19.06
CA GLU A 404 19.52 4.49 -19.87
C GLU A 404 20.78 4.11 -19.08
N SER A 405 21.04 4.75 -17.93
CA SER A 405 22.18 4.44 -17.07
C SER A 405 22.03 3.15 -16.26
N TRP A 406 20.80 2.61 -16.14
CA TRP A 406 20.55 1.30 -15.53
C TRP A 406 21.04 0.14 -16.41
N ASN A 407 21.19 0.35 -17.73
CA ASN A 407 21.76 -0.63 -18.64
C ASN A 407 23.28 -0.84 -18.45
N ILE A 408 23.97 -0.03 -17.66
CA ILE A 408 25.41 -0.18 -17.42
C ILE A 408 25.71 -1.36 -16.47
N LEU A 409 24.73 -1.82 -15.66
CA LEU A 409 24.87 -3.01 -14.82
C LEU A 409 24.69 -4.34 -15.58
N ILE A 410 24.15 -4.30 -16.80
CA ILE A 410 23.94 -5.49 -17.64
C ILE A 410 25.13 -5.73 -18.59
N GLY A 411 26.04 -4.75 -18.76
CA GLY A 411 27.13 -4.79 -19.75
C GLY A 411 28.51 -5.23 -19.25
N GLN A 412 28.73 -5.50 -17.95
CA GLN A 412 30.02 -5.98 -17.44
C GLN A 412 29.96 -7.47 -17.08
N ARG A 413 29.67 -8.32 -18.06
CA ARG A 413 30.25 -9.67 -18.09
C ARG A 413 31.48 -9.58 -18.98
N SER A 414 32.63 -9.61 -18.32
CA SER A 414 33.97 -9.73 -18.88
C SER A 414 34.08 -10.91 -19.85
N ASP A 415 34.79 -10.67 -20.96
CA ASP A 415 35.50 -11.71 -21.73
C ASP A 415 36.40 -12.56 -20.84
#